data_AF-A0A0Q7MSU6-F1
#
_entry.id   AF-A0A0Q7MSU6-F1
#
_cell.length_a   1.000
_cell.length_b   1.000
_cell.length_c   1.000
_cell.angle_alpha   90.00
_cell.angle_beta   90.00
_cell.angle_gamma   90.00
#
_symmetry.space_group_name_H-M   'P 1'
#
loop_
_entity.id
_entity.type
_entity.pdbx_description
1 polymer ?
#
loop_
_entity_poly.entity_id
_entity_poly.type
_entity_poly.pdbx_seq_one_letter_code
_entity_poly.pdbx_strand_id
1 'polypeptide(L)'
;MRLRPSTWPRSRVAAGLLAIFLGAFGLHRMYLGYWRRGLTMLAITVVGGFFTLGLAALAMGLWGFAEGLLILSVHRGRYARDAHGKQLRG
;
A
#
# COMPACT_ATOMS: atom_id res chain seq x y z
N MET A 1 28.04 -17.35 6.24
CA MET A 1 27.73 -15.94 5.89
C MET A 1 26.26 -15.64 6.20
N ARG A 2 25.96 -14.85 7.26
CA ARG A 2 24.61 -14.28 7.46
C ARG A 2 24.47 -13.15 6.45
N LEU A 3 23.76 -13.37 5.34
CA LEU A 3 23.29 -12.29 4.50
C LEU A 3 22.38 -11.44 5.38
N ARG A 4 22.88 -10.29 5.86
CA ARG A 4 22.05 -9.32 6.56
C ARG A 4 20.96 -8.93 5.56
N PRO A 5 19.68 -9.22 5.80
CA PRO A 5 18.63 -8.75 4.90
C PRO A 5 18.78 -7.24 4.85
N SER A 6 19.01 -6.71 3.65
CA SER A 6 19.37 -5.32 3.44
C SER A 6 18.36 -4.43 4.17
N THR A 7 18.83 -3.75 5.20
CA THR A 7 17.97 -3.05 6.16
C THR A 7 17.59 -1.67 5.66
N TRP A 8 17.36 -1.53 4.35
CA TRP A 8 16.97 -0.26 3.75
C TRP A 8 15.63 0.17 4.37
N PRO A 9 15.61 1.28 5.12
CA PRO A 9 14.37 1.80 5.66
C PRO A 9 13.46 2.19 4.51
N ARG A 10 12.25 1.62 4.46
CA ARG A 10 11.24 2.01 3.47
C ARG A 10 10.73 3.41 3.80
N SER A 11 10.63 4.27 2.79
CA SER A 11 10.19 5.65 2.97
C SER A 11 8.66 5.71 3.13
N ARG A 12 8.21 6.35 4.21
CA ARG A 12 6.78 6.52 4.51
C ARG A 12 6.13 7.48 3.53
N VAL A 13 6.84 8.55 3.18
CA VAL A 13 6.39 9.54 2.20
C VAL A 13 6.21 8.89 0.84
N ALA A 14 7.17 8.06 0.41
CA ALA A 14 7.04 7.31 -0.84
C ALA A 14 5.82 6.37 -0.81
N ALA A 15 5.63 5.61 0.27
CA ALA A 15 4.48 4.71 0.41
C ALA A 15 3.14 5.46 0.37
N GLY A 16 3.05 6.62 1.02
CA GLY A 16 1.86 7.48 1.01
C GLY A 16 1.60 8.12 -0.36
N LEU A 17 2.64 8.59 -1.05
CA LEU A 17 2.53 9.16 -2.39
C LEU A 17 2.07 8.09 -3.40
N LEU A 18 2.66 6.89 -3.34
CA LEU A 18 2.21 5.75 -4.15
C LEU A 18 0.73 5.41 -3.89
N ALA A 19 0.27 5.54 -2.64
CA ALA A 19 -1.12 5.28 -2.30
C ALA A 19 -2.08 6.36 -2.84
N ILE A 20 -1.64 7.61 -2.92
CA ILE A 20 -2.47 8.70 -3.49
C ILE A 20 -2.56 8.58 -5.02
N PHE A 21 -1.43 8.42 -5.71
CA PHE A 21 -1.41 8.34 -7.16
C PHE A 21 -1.86 6.99 -7.71
N LEU A 22 -1.64 5.91 -6.95
CA LEU A 22 -1.75 4.54 -7.43
C LEU A 22 -2.43 3.60 -6.41
N GLY A 23 -3.23 4.17 -5.51
CA GLY A 23 -3.94 3.45 -4.45
C GLY A 23 -4.96 2.45 -4.98
N ALA A 24 -5.66 2.78 -6.08
CA ALA A 24 -6.59 1.86 -6.73
C ALA A 24 -5.91 0.55 -7.20
N PHE A 25 -4.62 0.59 -7.53
CA PHE A 25 -3.86 -0.60 -7.93
C PHE A 25 -3.24 -1.36 -6.74
N GLY A 26 -3.24 -0.80 -5.53
CA GLY A 26 -2.67 -1.45 -4.33
C GLY A 26 -1.14 -1.49 -4.28
N LEU A 27 -0.46 -0.68 -5.10
CA LEU A 27 1.00 -0.69 -5.24
C LEU A 27 1.73 -0.17 -3.99
N HIS A 28 1.12 0.68 -3.19
CA HIS A 28 1.65 1.10 -1.89
C HIS A 28 1.81 -0.08 -0.92
N ARG A 29 0.89 -1.05 -0.95
CA ARG A 29 0.98 -2.26 -0.12
C ARG A 29 2.04 -3.22 -0.61
N MET A 30 2.22 -3.34 -1.93
CA MET A 30 3.36 -4.08 -2.50
C MET A 30 4.69 -3.42 -2.11
N TYR A 31 4.75 -2.08 -2.14
CA TYR A 31 5.90 -1.32 -1.66
C TYR A 31 6.17 -1.51 -0.17
N LEU A 32 5.16 -1.81 0.66
CA LEU A 32 5.36 -2.15 2.08
C LEU A 32 5.70 -3.63 2.32
N GLY A 33 5.82 -4.43 1.26
CA GLY A 33 6.08 -5.87 1.35
C GLY A 33 4.84 -6.74 1.56
N TYR A 34 3.63 -6.15 1.51
CA TYR A 34 2.36 -6.89 1.61
C TYR A 34 1.90 -7.38 0.24
N TRP A 35 2.68 -8.27 -0.37
CA TRP A 35 2.43 -8.81 -1.72
C TRP A 35 1.02 -9.39 -1.88
N ARG A 36 0.60 -10.28 -0.98
CA ARG A 36 -0.74 -10.89 -1.03
C ARG A 36 -1.85 -9.84 -1.03
N ARG A 37 -1.74 -8.82 -0.19
CA ARG A 37 -2.77 -7.79 -0.04
C ARG A 37 -2.80 -6.81 -1.23
N GLY A 38 -1.64 -6.44 -1.76
CA GLY A 38 -1.56 -5.63 -2.97
C GLY A 38 -2.14 -6.34 -4.19
N LEU A 39 -1.82 -7.64 -4.34
CA LEU A 39 -2.36 -8.45 -5.43
C LEU A 39 -3.88 -8.64 -5.32
N THR A 40 -4.42 -8.82 -4.11
CA THR A 40 -5.88 -8.87 -3.90
C THR A 40 -6.54 -7.54 -4.30
N MET A 41 -5.95 -6.39 -3.94
CA MET A 41 -6.48 -5.10 -4.40
C MET A 41 -6.47 -5.01 -5.92
N LEU A 42 -5.35 -5.35 -6.57
CA LEU A 42 -5.25 -5.35 -8.02
C LEU A 42 -6.29 -6.26 -8.68
N ALA A 43 -6.46 -7.48 -8.17
CA ALA A 43 -7.45 -8.43 -8.68
C ALA A 43 -8.87 -7.90 -8.52
N ILE A 44 -9.22 -7.29 -7.38
CA ILE A 44 -10.53 -6.67 -7.17
C ILE A 44 -10.73 -5.48 -8.11
N THR A 45 -9.73 -4.62 -8.27
CA THR A 45 -9.83 -3.44 -9.15
C THR A 45 -9.96 -3.85 -10.61
N VAL A 46 -9.24 -4.88 -11.06
CA VAL A 46 -9.29 -5.38 -12.44
C VAL A 46 -10.55 -6.20 -12.69
N VAL A 47 -10.79 -7.26 -11.91
CA VAL A 47 -11.94 -8.17 -12.10
C VAL A 47 -13.23 -7.49 -11.66
N GLY A 48 -13.27 -6.94 -10.45
CA GLY A 48 -14.42 -6.22 -9.95
C GLY A 48 -14.70 -4.97 -10.77
N GLY A 49 -13.68 -4.20 -11.16
CA GLY A 49 -13.85 -3.05 -12.04
C GLY A 49 -14.38 -3.43 -13.42
N PHE A 50 -13.90 -4.52 -14.01
CA PHE A 50 -14.39 -5.02 -15.30
C PHE A 50 -15.88 -5.44 -15.23
N PHE A 51 -16.29 -6.15 -14.17
CA PHE A 51 -17.68 -6.58 -14.00
C PHE A 51 -18.65 -5.45 -13.57
N THR A 52 -18.17 -4.42 -12.88
CA THR A 52 -19.01 -3.32 -12.34
C THR A 52 -18.89 -2.01 -13.12
N LEU A 53 -18.35 -2.04 -14.35
CA LEU A 53 -18.09 -0.83 -15.16
C LEU A 53 -17.28 0.24 -14.39
N GLY A 54 -16.30 -0.18 -13.60
CA GLY A 54 -15.39 0.71 -12.86
C GLY A 54 -15.90 1.20 -11.51
N LEU A 55 -17.11 0.83 -11.07
CA LEU A 55 -17.62 1.24 -9.75
C LEU A 55 -16.77 0.65 -8.61
N ALA A 56 -16.37 -0.63 -8.73
CA ALA A 56 -15.45 -1.24 -7.77
C ALA A 56 -14.07 -0.56 -7.78
N ALA A 57 -13.61 -0.07 -8.93
CA ALA A 57 -12.33 0.65 -9.03
C ALA A 57 -12.39 2.01 -8.31
N LEU A 58 -13.52 2.72 -8.38
CA LEU A 58 -13.74 3.95 -7.60
C LEU A 58 -13.72 3.68 -6.09
N ALA A 59 -14.44 2.67 -5.63
CA ALA A 59 -14.45 2.30 -4.21
C ALA A 59 -13.04 1.92 -3.70
N MET A 60 -12.29 1.15 -4.49
CA MET A 60 -10.91 0.78 -4.17
C MET A 60 -9.94 1.96 -4.25
N GLY A 61 -10.18 2.92 -5.15
CA GLY A 61 -9.46 4.18 -5.20
C GLY A 61 -9.64 5.02 -3.94
N LEU A 62 -10.88 5.18 -3.47
CA LEU A 62 -11.16 5.87 -2.20
C LEU A 62 -10.53 5.14 -1.01
N TRP A 63 -10.60 3.80 -0.97
CA TRP A 63 -9.93 3.01 0.06
C TRP A 63 -8.42 3.25 0.05
N GLY A 64 -7.78 3.17 -1.13
CA GLY A 64 -6.35 3.37 -1.31
C GLY A 64 -5.91 4.78 -0.93
N PHE A 65 -6.70 5.80 -1.29
CA PHE A 65 -6.47 7.19 -0.92
C PHE A 65 -6.55 7.40 0.60
N ALA A 66 -7.56 6.85 1.27
CA ALA A 66 -7.68 6.89 2.72
C ALA A 66 -6.51 6.20 3.43
N GLU A 67 -6.07 5.03 2.94
CA GLU A 67 -4.86 4.36 3.45
C GLU A 67 -3.58 5.17 3.21
N GLY A 68 -3.48 5.86 2.07
CA GLY A 68 -2.34 6.73 1.76
C GLY A 68 -2.22 7.90 2.72
N LEU A 69 -3.34 8.56 3.01
CA LEU A 69 -3.40 9.63 3.99
C LEU A 69 -3.07 9.11 5.40
N LEU A 70 -3.61 7.95 5.78
CA LEU A 70 -3.27 7.29 7.04
C LEU A 70 -1.78 6.99 7.16
N ILE A 71 -1.14 6.48 6.10
CA ILE A 71 0.31 6.22 6.10
C ILE A 71 1.12 7.50 6.27
N LEU A 72 0.67 8.63 5.70
CA LEU A 72 1.34 9.92 5.84
C LEU A 72 1.13 10.54 7.23
N SER A 73 -0.10 10.52 7.74
CA SER A 73 -0.46 11.16 9.01
C SER A 73 -0.03 10.33 10.23
N VAL A 74 -0.09 9.00 10.16
CA VAL A 74 0.15 8.13 11.33
C VAL A 74 1.64 7.88 11.52
N HIS A 75 2.16 8.38 12.64
CA HIS A 75 3.56 8.21 13.06
C HIS A 75 3.78 7.04 14.02
N ARG A 76 2.73 6.55 14.67
CA ARG A 76 2.76 5.38 15.58
C ARG A 76 1.54 4.50 15.33
N GLY A 77 1.75 3.19 15.21
CA GLY A 77 0.67 2.20 15.05
C GLY A 77 0.91 1.23 13.90
N ARG A 78 -0.14 0.49 13.51
CA ARG A 78 -0.07 -0.52 12.43
C ARG A 78 0.31 0.07 11.07
N TYR A 79 -0.05 1.32 10.79
CA TYR A 79 0.25 2.00 9.52
C TYR A 79 1.67 2.60 9.46
N ALA A 80 2.37 2.67 10.59
CA ALA A 80 3.77 3.12 10.64
C ALA A 80 4.76 1.97 10.44
N ARG A 81 4.30 0.75 10.14
CA ARG A 81 5.14 -0.46 10.01
C ARG A 81 4.94 -1.18 8.68
N ASP A 82 6.03 -1.71 8.15
CA ASP A 82 6.04 -2.57 6.97
C ASP A 82 5.65 -4.03 7.31
N ALA A 83 5.62 -4.90 6.29
CA ALA A 83 5.31 -6.32 6.44
C ALA A 83 6.31 -7.11 7.29
N HIS A 84 7.51 -6.57 7.52
CA HIS A 84 8.56 -7.16 8.32
C HIS A 84 8.60 -6.56 9.73
N GLY A 85 7.60 -5.74 10.10
CA GLY A 85 7.50 -5.09 11.39
C GLY A 85 8.47 -3.92 11.59
N LYS A 86 9.21 -3.50 10.55
CA LYS A 86 10.09 -2.34 10.62
C LYS A 86 9.28 -1.06 10.51
N GLN A 87 9.68 -0.05 11.26
CA GLN A 87 9.05 1.27 11.16
C GLN A 87 9.44 1.94 9.85
N LEU A 88 8.44 2.53 9.20
CA LEU A 88 8.63 3.36 8.01
C LEU A 88 9.30 4.66 8.42
N ARG A 89 10.42 5.00 7.76
CA ARG A 89 11.11 6.26 8.00
C ARG A 89 10.51 7.34 7.10
N GLY A 90 10.06 8.43 7.70
CA GLY A 90 9.60 9.64 7.04
C GLY A 90 10.47 10.78 7.52
#